data_AF-A0A357F1J6-F1
#
_entry.id   AF-A0A357F1J6-F1
#
_cell.length_a   1.000
_cell.length_b   1.000
_cell.length_c   1.000
_cell.angle_alpha   90.00
_cell.angle_beta   90.00
_cell.angle_gamma   90.00
#
_symmetry.space_group_name_H-M   'P 1'
#
loop_
_entity.id
_entity.type
_entity.pdbx_description
1 polymer ?
#
loop_
_entity_poly.entity_id
_entity_poly.type
_entity_poly.pdbx_seq_one_letter_code
_entity_poly.pdbx_strand_id
1 'polypeptide(L)'
;MLDYSEPVARLIDEFKRLPGIGSKSAQRLAFFILRRPKPEVDHFIESLREVKEKIVFCSICNNVTDVDPCLYCANPRRDRTVICIVEEPYNLVAVEKTRSFKGLYHILHGALSPMRGIGPDELMLANLF
;
A
#
# COMPACT_ATOMS: atom_id res chain seq x y z
N MET A 1 0.13 26.16 20.97
CA MET A 1 0.40 26.52 19.57
C MET A 1 -0.93 26.93 18.97
N LEU A 2 -1.18 28.24 18.92
CA LEU A 2 -2.49 28.89 18.66
C LEU A 2 -2.50 29.60 17.30
N ASP A 3 -1.75 29.08 16.32
CA ASP A 3 -1.50 29.80 15.05
C ASP A 3 -2.52 29.47 13.94
N TYR A 4 -3.34 28.42 14.11
CA TYR A 4 -4.34 27.99 13.13
C TYR A 4 -5.67 27.63 13.79
N SER A 5 -6.76 27.74 13.04
CA SER A 5 -8.05 27.20 13.48
C SER A 5 -7.95 25.68 13.66
N GLU A 6 -8.71 25.16 14.63
CA GLU A 6 -8.61 23.77 15.05
C GLU A 6 -8.72 22.76 13.89
N PRO A 7 -9.64 22.90 12.91
CA PRO A 7 -9.72 21.96 11.78
C PRO A 7 -8.45 21.92 10.92
N VAL A 8 -7.81 23.07 10.71
CA VAL A 8 -6.57 23.18 9.92
C VAL A 8 -5.40 22.57 10.70
N ALA A 9 -5.30 22.86 11.99
CA ALA A 9 -4.27 22.28 12.85
C ALA A 9 -4.34 20.74 12.86
N ARG A 10 -5.54 20.17 13.04
CA ARG A 10 -5.75 18.71 12.99
C ARG A 10 -5.31 18.11 11.65
N LEU A 11 -5.65 18.73 10.53
CA LEU A 11 -5.24 18.23 9.21
C LEU A 11 -3.72 18.27 9.01
N ILE A 12 -3.04 19.30 9.53
CA ILE A 12 -1.58 19.39 9.50
C ILE A 12 -0.96 18.24 10.31
N ASP A 13 -1.49 17.95 11.50
CA ASP A 13 -0.99 16.87 12.35
C ASP A 13 -1.21 15.49 11.73
N GLU A 14 -2.35 15.26 11.07
CA GLU A 14 -2.58 14.01 10.32
C GLU A 14 -1.60 13.86 9.15
N PHE A 15 -1.32 14.92 8.39
CA PHE A 15 -0.32 14.85 7.33
C PHE A 15 1.11 14.62 7.84
N LYS A 16 1.47 15.14 9.02
CA LYS A 16 2.79 14.90 9.64
C LYS A 16 3.02 13.43 10.02
N ARG A 17 1.96 12.65 10.20
CA ARG A 17 2.06 11.22 10.53
C ARG A 17 2.42 10.36 9.32
N LEU A 18 2.30 10.90 8.11
CA LEU A 18 2.64 10.18 6.89
C LEU A 18 4.17 10.11 6.72
N PRO A 19 4.69 8.95 6.27
CA PRO A 19 6.13 8.80 6.04
C PRO A 19 6.63 9.81 5.01
N GLY A 20 7.75 10.48 5.32
CA GLY A 20 8.37 11.47 4.44
C GLY A 20 7.75 12.87 4.46
N ILE A 21 6.74 13.14 5.31
CA ILE A 21 6.09 14.45 5.40
C ILE A 21 6.45 15.16 6.71
N GLY A 22 7.34 16.15 6.63
CA GLY A 22 7.66 17.05 7.74
C GLY A 22 6.66 18.19 7.91
N SER A 23 6.75 18.94 9.03
CA SER A 23 5.81 20.02 9.40
C SER A 23 5.56 21.05 8.29
N LYS A 24 6.61 21.50 7.59
CA LYS A 24 6.49 22.48 6.51
C LYS A 24 5.72 21.92 5.31
N SER A 25 5.92 20.64 4.98
CA SER A 25 5.21 19.98 3.88
C SER A 25 3.75 19.73 4.25
N ALA A 26 3.48 19.25 5.47
CA ALA A 26 2.13 19.04 5.98
C ALA A 26 1.31 20.33 5.99
N GLN A 27 1.88 21.45 6.43
CA GLN A 27 1.25 22.76 6.36
C GLN A 27 0.86 23.13 4.93
N ARG A 28 1.79 23.00 3.96
CA ARG A 28 1.49 23.28 2.55
C ARG A 28 0.35 22.41 2.01
N LEU A 29 0.32 21.12 2.37
CA LEU A 29 -0.75 20.20 1.95
C LEU A 29 -2.10 20.58 2.56
N ALA A 30 -2.15 20.92 3.85
CA ALA A 30 -3.39 21.35 4.50
C ALA A 30 -3.98 22.61 3.84
N PHE A 31 -3.15 23.62 3.56
CA PHE A 31 -3.59 24.82 2.84
C PHE A 31 -3.92 24.57 1.37
N PHE A 32 -3.30 23.58 0.73
CA PHE A 32 -3.69 23.14 -0.60
C PHE A 32 -5.11 22.56 -0.59
N ILE A 33 -5.43 21.65 0.33
CA ILE A 33 -6.79 21.08 0.48
C ILE A 33 -7.81 22.17 0.81
N LEU A 34 -7.47 23.11 1.69
CA LEU A 34 -8.37 24.22 2.06
C LEU A 34 -8.81 25.09 0.87
N ARG A 35 -7.95 25.23 -0.15
CA ARG A 35 -8.22 26.03 -1.36
C ARG A 35 -8.92 25.25 -2.46
N ARG A 36 -9.08 23.94 -2.31
CA ARG A 36 -9.67 23.07 -3.34
C ARG A 36 -11.20 23.14 -3.27
N PRO A 37 -11.90 23.03 -4.42
CA PRO A 37 -13.35 22.90 -4.42
C PRO A 37 -13.80 21.68 -3.61
N LYS A 38 -14.92 21.81 -2.88
CA LYS A 38 -15.48 20.73 -2.07
C LYS A 38 -15.61 19.38 -2.83
N PRO A 39 -16.09 19.33 -4.09
CA PRO A 39 -16.19 18.06 -4.82
C PRO A 39 -14.86 17.33 -5.01
N GLU A 40 -13.75 18.06 -5.23
CA GLU A 40 -12.42 17.46 -5.37
C GLU A 40 -11.92 16.90 -4.04
N VAL A 41 -12.20 17.60 -2.93
CA VAL A 41 -11.85 17.14 -1.59
C VAL A 41 -12.67 15.90 -1.21
N ASP A 42 -13.97 15.90 -1.52
CA ASP A 42 -14.85 14.75 -1.27
C ASP A 42 -14.37 13.52 -2.06
N HIS A 43 -13.96 13.69 -3.32
CA HIS A 43 -13.38 12.60 -4.14
C HIS A 43 -12.06 12.06 -3.56
N PHE A 44 -11.19 12.95 -3.04
CA PHE A 44 -9.95 12.54 -2.39
C PHE A 44 -10.20 11.75 -1.10
N ILE A 45 -11.17 12.17 -0.29
CA ILE A 45 -11.58 11.44 0.92
C ILE A 45 -12.12 10.06 0.55
N GLU A 46 -12.93 9.97 -0.50
CA GLU A 46 -13.48 8.68 -0.95
C GLU A 46 -12.37 7.73 -1.42
N SER A 47 -11.38 8.23 -2.16
CA SER A 47 -10.24 7.40 -2.58
C SER A 47 -9.47 6.81 -1.39
N LEU A 48 -9.30 7.59 -0.30
CA LEU A 48 -8.67 7.09 0.93
C LEU A 48 -9.53 6.03 1.63
N ARG A 49 -10.84 6.22 1.63
CA ARG A 49 -11.82 5.30 2.22
C ARG A 49 -11.83 3.97 1.46
N GLU A 50 -11.95 4.01 0.14
CA GLU A 50 -12.01 2.81 -0.70
C GLU A 50 -10.78 1.93 -0.53
N VAL A 51 -9.57 2.51 -0.42
CA VAL A 51 -8.35 1.73 -0.17
C VAL A 51 -8.41 0.96 1.15
N LYS A 52 -9.07 1.50 2.18
CA LYS A 52 -9.20 0.80 3.47
C LYS A 52 -10.36 -0.18 3.53
N GLU A 53 -11.40 0.04 2.75
CA GLU A 53 -12.62 -0.79 2.77
C GLU A 53 -12.57 -1.94 1.76
N LYS A 54 -11.95 -1.74 0.58
CA LYS A 54 -12.01 -2.70 -0.53
C LYS A 54 -10.76 -3.55 -0.70
N ILE A 55 -9.62 -3.08 -0.23
CA ILE A 55 -8.35 -3.80 -0.42
C ILE A 55 -8.24 -4.94 0.58
N VAL A 56 -8.03 -6.13 0.05
CA VAL A 56 -7.79 -7.38 0.77
C VAL A 56 -6.44 -7.97 0.36
N PHE A 57 -5.99 -8.98 1.09
CA PHE A 57 -4.85 -9.80 0.69
C PHE A 57 -5.36 -11.03 -0.07
N CYS A 58 -4.73 -11.32 -1.21
CA CYS A 58 -4.98 -12.54 -1.96
C CYS A 58 -4.70 -13.77 -1.08
N SER A 59 -5.67 -14.67 -0.97
CA SER A 59 -5.57 -15.91 -0.20
C SER A 59 -4.44 -16.84 -0.66
N ILE A 60 -3.99 -16.69 -1.92
CA ILE A 60 -2.97 -17.56 -2.53
C ILE A 60 -1.55 -16.98 -2.39
N CYS A 61 -1.36 -15.69 -2.68
CA CYS A 61 -0.02 -15.10 -2.81
C CYS A 61 0.23 -13.89 -1.92
N ASN A 62 -0.75 -13.49 -1.09
CA ASN A 62 -0.70 -12.32 -0.23
C ASN A 62 -0.58 -10.97 -0.96
N ASN A 63 -0.74 -10.92 -2.28
CA ASN A 63 -0.76 -9.65 -2.99
C ASN A 63 -1.95 -8.78 -2.53
N VAL A 64 -1.75 -7.47 -2.52
CA VAL A 64 -2.82 -6.49 -2.34
C VAL A 64 -3.73 -6.48 -3.57
N THR A 65 -5.03 -6.69 -3.37
CA THR A 65 -6.03 -6.87 -4.44
C THR A 65 -7.41 -6.44 -3.95
N ASP A 66 -8.31 -6.11 -4.85
CA ASP A 66 -9.74 -5.88 -4.58
C ASP A 66 -10.60 -7.13 -4.91
N VAL A 67 -9.97 -8.16 -5.47
CA VAL A 67 -10.58 -9.45 -5.82
C VAL A 67 -9.71 -10.60 -5.31
N ASP A 68 -10.31 -11.58 -4.65
CA ASP A 68 -9.65 -12.79 -4.16
C ASP A 68 -10.18 -14.03 -4.90
N PRO A 69 -9.34 -14.81 -5.62
CA PRO A 69 -7.89 -14.63 -5.81
C PRO A 69 -7.55 -13.46 -6.72
N CYS A 70 -6.35 -12.90 -6.56
CA CYS A 70 -5.90 -11.79 -7.40
C CYS A 70 -5.78 -12.18 -8.88
N LEU A 71 -5.80 -11.18 -9.77
CA LEU A 71 -5.77 -11.37 -11.21
C LEU A 71 -4.56 -12.17 -11.72
N TYR A 72 -3.43 -12.15 -10.99
CA TYR A 72 -2.27 -12.96 -11.32
C TYR A 72 -2.51 -14.45 -11.03
N CYS A 73 -2.99 -14.79 -9.83
CA CYS A 73 -3.28 -16.17 -9.45
C CYS A 73 -4.43 -16.78 -10.24
N ALA A 74 -5.44 -15.98 -10.58
CA ALA A 74 -6.58 -16.42 -11.39
C ALA A 74 -6.23 -16.63 -12.88
N ASN A 75 -5.11 -16.09 -13.38
CA ASN A 75 -4.78 -16.15 -14.80
C ASN A 75 -4.32 -17.56 -15.21
N PRO A 76 -5.05 -18.25 -16.11
CA PRO A 76 -4.69 -19.61 -16.54
C PRO A 76 -3.45 -19.65 -17.43
N ARG A 77 -3.01 -18.52 -18.00
CA ARG A 77 -1.84 -18.45 -18.89
C ARG A 77 -0.51 -18.34 -18.14
N ARG A 78 -0.55 -18.19 -16.81
CA ARG A 78 0.66 -18.13 -15.98
C ARG A 78 1.16 -19.51 -15.64
N ASP A 79 2.48 -19.61 -15.59
CA ASP A 79 3.19 -20.83 -15.21
C ASP A 79 3.10 -21.02 -13.69
N ARG A 80 2.48 -22.13 -13.26
CA ARG A 80 2.29 -22.47 -11.85
C ARG A 80 3.49 -23.20 -11.25
N THR A 81 4.48 -23.57 -12.06
CA THR A 81 5.70 -24.26 -11.61
C THR A 81 6.78 -23.30 -11.11
N VAL A 82 6.61 -22.00 -11.34
CA VAL A 82 7.59 -20.95 -10.98
C VAL A 82 6.91 -19.86 -10.17
N ILE A 83 7.47 -19.58 -8.98
CA ILE A 83 7.00 -18.52 -8.07
C ILE A 83 8.12 -17.49 -7.88
N CYS A 84 7.80 -16.20 -8.08
CA CYS A 84 8.67 -15.08 -7.76
C CYS A 84 8.28 -14.52 -6.39
N ILE A 85 9.14 -14.76 -5.40
CA ILE A 85 8.97 -14.24 -4.04
C ILE A 85 9.45 -12.78 -4.02
N VAL A 86 8.64 -11.88 -3.50
CA VAL A 86 8.94 -10.45 -3.39
C VAL A 86 8.67 -9.95 -1.98
N GLU A 87 9.40 -8.91 -1.57
CA GLU A 87 9.30 -8.32 -0.24
C GLU A 87 7.95 -7.62 -0.03
N GLU A 88 7.60 -6.69 -0.93
CA GLU A 88 6.43 -5.83 -0.80
C GLU A 88 5.56 -5.86 -2.08
N PRO A 89 4.24 -5.56 -2.01
CA PRO A 89 3.36 -5.57 -3.17
C PRO A 89 3.83 -4.67 -4.34
N TYR A 90 4.47 -3.54 -4.04
CA TYR A 90 4.98 -2.65 -5.09
C TYR A 90 6.21 -3.21 -5.82
N ASN A 91 6.95 -4.17 -5.24
CA ASN A 91 8.05 -4.84 -5.94
C ASN A 91 7.52 -5.74 -7.07
N LEU A 92 6.35 -6.36 -6.89
CA LEU A 92 5.68 -7.12 -7.96
C LEU A 92 5.48 -6.25 -9.20
N VAL A 93 5.01 -5.01 -9.02
CA VAL A 93 4.74 -4.08 -10.13
C VAL A 93 6.01 -3.81 -10.96
N ALA A 94 7.17 -3.76 -10.33
CA ALA A 94 8.45 -3.57 -11.02
C ALA A 94 8.78 -4.77 -11.93
N VAL A 95 8.58 -6.00 -11.44
CA VAL A 95 8.78 -7.23 -12.22
C VAL A 95 7.77 -7.30 -13.36
N GLU A 96 6.49 -7.07 -13.08
CA GLU A 96 5.42 -7.17 -14.08
C GLU A 96 5.58 -6.16 -15.22
N LYS A 97 6.09 -4.95 -14.94
CA LYS A 97 6.39 -3.94 -15.96
C LYS A 97 7.39 -4.41 -17.02
N THR A 98 8.24 -5.39 -16.72
CA THR A 98 9.17 -5.98 -17.70
C THR A 98 8.47 -6.82 -18.76
N ARG A 99 7.22 -7.26 -18.49
CA ARG A 99 6.43 -8.17 -19.35
C ARG A 99 7.13 -9.49 -19.71
N SER A 100 8.19 -9.83 -18.98
CA SER A 100 9.05 -10.99 -19.29
C SER A 100 8.80 -12.16 -18.35
N PHE A 101 8.30 -11.90 -17.15
CA PHE A 101 7.99 -12.92 -16.16
C PHE A 101 6.58 -13.49 -16.35
N LYS A 102 6.48 -14.82 -16.45
CA LYS A 102 5.21 -15.53 -16.68
C LYS A 102 4.76 -16.40 -15.51
N GLY A 103 5.54 -16.47 -14.44
CA GLY A 103 5.21 -17.25 -13.26
C GLY A 103 4.19 -16.56 -12.35
N LEU A 104 3.96 -17.17 -11.20
CA LEU A 104 3.19 -16.59 -10.11
C LEU A 104 4.07 -15.77 -9.17
N TYR A 105 3.44 -15.03 -8.26
CA TYR A 105 4.13 -14.24 -7.25
C TYR A 105 3.79 -14.76 -5.86
N HIS A 106 4.61 -14.37 -4.89
CA HIS A 106 4.34 -14.51 -3.46
C HIS A 106 4.88 -13.29 -2.73
N ILE A 107 4.07 -12.60 -1.93
CA ILE A 107 4.45 -11.37 -1.24
C ILE A 107 4.69 -11.70 0.24
N LEU A 108 5.84 -11.28 0.76
CA LEU A 108 6.24 -11.55 2.14
C LEU A 108 5.74 -10.49 3.15
N HIS A 109 5.44 -9.27 2.68
CA HIS A 109 5.12 -8.08 3.50
C HIS A 109 6.26 -7.70 4.45
N GLY A 110 7.47 -7.72 3.92
CA GLY A 110 8.68 -7.31 4.61
C GLY A 110 9.85 -8.25 4.40
N ALA A 111 10.96 -7.94 5.07
CA ALA A 111 12.19 -8.71 5.06
C ALA A 111 12.69 -8.98 6.47
N LEU A 112 13.48 -10.05 6.61
CA LEU A 112 14.15 -10.39 7.86
C LEU A 112 15.02 -9.23 8.34
N SER A 113 14.81 -8.82 9.59
CA SER A 113 15.54 -7.70 10.18
C SER A 113 15.77 -7.94 11.67
N PRO A 114 16.89 -8.56 12.06
CA PRO A 114 17.22 -8.81 13.46
C PRO A 114 17.26 -7.52 14.30
N MET A 115 17.74 -6.41 13.70
CA MET A 115 17.80 -5.10 14.37
C MET A 115 16.41 -4.55 14.71
N ARG A 116 15.37 -4.95 13.97
CA ARG A 116 13.98 -4.56 14.21
C ARG A 116 13.16 -5.68 14.87
N GLY A 117 13.79 -6.80 15.20
CA GLY A 117 13.11 -7.98 15.75
C GLY A 117 12.21 -8.71 14.76
N ILE A 118 12.35 -8.49 13.44
CA ILE A 118 11.53 -9.15 12.41
C ILE A 118 12.16 -10.49 12.05
N GLY A 119 11.54 -11.57 12.51
CA GLY A 119 11.90 -12.96 12.20
C GLY A 119 11.02 -13.58 11.11
N PRO A 120 11.23 -14.86 10.74
CA PRO A 120 10.44 -15.55 9.72
C PRO A 120 8.94 -15.61 10.04
N ASP A 121 8.57 -15.73 11.31
CA ASP A 121 7.17 -15.83 11.75
C ASP A 121 6.38 -14.53 11.55
N GLU A 122 7.07 -13.40 11.39
CA GLU A 122 6.48 -12.09 11.08
C GLU A 122 6.27 -11.87 9.57
N LEU A 123 6.78 -12.78 8.74
CA LEU A 123 6.62 -12.73 7.28
C LEU A 123 5.47 -13.65 6.85
N MET A 124 4.83 -13.32 5.75
CA MET A 124 3.75 -14.15 5.20
C MET A 124 4.30 -15.38 4.48
N LEU A 125 4.81 -16.37 5.22
CA LEU A 125 5.39 -17.62 4.70
C LEU A 125 4.42 -18.81 4.74
N ALA A 126 3.32 -18.72 5.49
CA ALA A 126 2.45 -19.86 5.79
C ALA A 126 1.81 -20.51 4.53
N ASN A 127 1.46 -19.72 3.52
CA ASN A 127 0.87 -20.18 2.27
C ASN A 127 1.87 -20.36 1.11
N LEU A 128 3.17 -20.33 1.41
CA LEU A 128 4.23 -20.60 0.41
C LEU A 128 4.56 -22.10 0.28
N PHE A 129 4.25 -22.91 1.30
CA PHE A 129 4.64 -24.32 1.41
C PHE A 129 3.47 -25.28 1.23
#